data_AF-A0A1H0MUK1-F1
#
_entry.id   AF-A0A1H0MUK1-F1
#
_cell.length_a   1.000
_cell.length_b   1.000
_cell.length_c   1.000
_cell.angle_alpha   90.00
_cell.angle_beta   90.00
_cell.angle_gamma   90.00
#
_symmetry.space_group_name_H-M   'P 1'
#
loop_
_entity.id
_entity.type
_entity.pdbx_description
1 polymer ?
#
loop_
_entity_poly.entity_id
_entity_poly.type
_entity_poly.pdbx_seq_one_letter_code
_entity_poly.pdbx_strand_id
1 'polypeptide(L)'
;MTIESTPSADKPNARTEAALARLHKAMRDIETEIAAHQGIYPFNFGRVTQSELCRRADVKKATLQNPVHKDTTRVEIMAWLDGVSAQLAQTRDGTRERVTEVADGLAAEVQRLTLALQAAEQRIAQLEAENAALRG
;
A
#
# COMPACT_ATOMS: atom_id res chain seq x y z
N MET A 1 53.33 28.65 -17.55
CA MET A 1 52.36 28.76 -18.66
C MET A 1 51.29 27.72 -18.38
N THR A 2 50.22 28.15 -17.71
CA THR A 2 49.18 27.28 -17.13
C THR A 2 48.08 27.10 -18.17
N ILE A 3 47.74 25.85 -18.50
CA ILE A 3 46.59 25.55 -19.36
C ILE A 3 45.51 24.98 -18.46
N GLU A 4 44.69 25.85 -17.88
CA GLU A 4 43.44 25.45 -17.24
C GLU A 4 42.45 25.05 -18.32
N SER A 5 42.23 23.74 -18.44
CA SER A 5 41.13 23.20 -19.23
C SER A 5 39.87 23.27 -18.37
N THR A 6 39.02 24.24 -18.65
CA THR A 6 37.67 24.34 -18.08
C THR A 6 36.79 23.22 -18.66
N PRO A 7 36.00 22.50 -17.83
CA PRO A 7 35.08 21.50 -18.35
C PRO A 7 33.89 22.19 -19.02
N SER A 8 33.63 21.82 -20.27
CA SER A 8 32.50 22.27 -21.07
C SER A 8 31.19 21.89 -20.38
N ALA A 9 30.33 22.88 -20.11
CA ALA A 9 29.01 22.68 -19.54
C ALA A 9 28.13 21.88 -20.52
N ASP A 10 27.70 20.70 -20.08
CA ASP A 10 26.82 19.79 -20.81
C ASP A 10 25.52 20.47 -21.22
N LYS A 11 25.22 20.46 -22.52
CA LYS A 11 23.88 20.86 -23.01
C LYS A 11 22.85 19.84 -22.52
N PRO A 12 21.69 20.28 -21.97
CA PRO A 12 20.62 19.37 -21.60
C PRO A 12 20.15 18.62 -22.86
N ASN A 13 20.31 17.30 -22.83
CA ASN A 13 19.91 16.44 -23.93
C ASN A 13 18.37 16.30 -23.88
N ALA A 14 17.65 16.75 -24.91
CA ALA A 14 16.18 16.71 -24.95
C ALA A 14 15.60 15.31 -24.66
N ARG A 15 16.33 14.25 -25.01
CA ARG A 15 15.96 12.87 -24.70
C ARG A 15 15.99 12.56 -23.21
N THR A 16 16.93 13.18 -22.50
CA THR A 16 17.11 13.08 -21.05
C THR A 16 15.96 13.78 -20.31
N GLU A 17 15.63 15.00 -20.71
CA GLU A 17 14.51 15.75 -20.12
C GLU A 17 13.17 15.04 -20.33
N ALA A 18 12.94 14.49 -21.53
CA ALA A 18 11.74 13.71 -21.82
C ALA A 18 11.62 12.46 -20.92
N ALA A 19 12.73 11.80 -20.60
CA ALA A 19 12.73 10.64 -19.69
C ALA A 19 12.39 11.05 -18.24
N LEU A 20 12.93 12.19 -17.79
CA LEU A 20 12.62 12.76 -16.47
C LEU A 20 11.14 13.13 -16.35
N ALA A 21 10.59 13.80 -17.37
CA ALA A 21 9.19 14.16 -17.39
C ALA A 21 8.27 12.93 -17.27
N ARG A 22 8.61 11.83 -17.94
CA ARG A 22 7.85 10.57 -17.82
C ARG A 22 7.98 9.92 -16.46
N LEU A 23 9.17 9.94 -15.85
CA LEU A 23 9.38 9.44 -14.49
C LEU A 23 8.55 10.23 -13.47
N HIS A 24 8.60 11.56 -13.52
CA HIS A 24 7.81 12.41 -12.63
C HIS A 24 6.31 12.27 -12.85
N LYS A 25 5.88 12.07 -14.11
CA LYS A 25 4.48 11.75 -14.40
C LYS A 25 4.09 10.42 -13.74
N ALA A 26 4.89 9.37 -13.92
CA ALA A 26 4.62 8.06 -13.32
C ALA A 26 4.59 8.11 -11.78
N MET A 27 5.44 8.92 -11.14
CA MET A 27 5.39 9.14 -9.69
C MET A 27 4.04 9.72 -9.24
N ARG A 28 3.56 10.78 -9.91
CA ARG A 28 2.26 11.40 -9.61
C ARG A 28 1.07 10.47 -9.88
N ASP A 29 1.14 9.70 -10.97
CA ASP A 29 0.11 8.71 -11.30
C ASP A 29 0.03 7.65 -10.20
N ILE A 30 1.19 7.14 -9.72
CA ILE A 30 1.27 6.19 -8.60
C ILE A 30 0.68 6.79 -7.31
N GLU A 31 1.02 8.03 -6.97
CA GLU A 31 0.46 8.71 -5.79
C GLU A 31 -1.05 8.84 -5.88
N THR A 32 -1.57 9.18 -7.07
CA THR A 32 -3.01 9.28 -7.33
C THR A 32 -3.70 7.93 -7.16
N GLU A 33 -3.09 6.86 -7.67
CA GLU A 33 -3.62 5.50 -7.50
C GLU A 33 -3.63 5.07 -6.04
N ILE A 34 -2.56 5.34 -5.28
CA ILE A 34 -2.49 5.06 -3.83
C ILE A 34 -3.62 5.80 -3.11
N ALA A 35 -3.83 7.09 -3.40
CA ALA A 35 -4.90 7.88 -2.79
C ALA A 35 -6.29 7.33 -3.14
N ALA A 36 -6.52 6.97 -4.40
CA ALA A 36 -7.80 6.40 -4.87
C ALA A 36 -8.11 5.03 -4.22
N HIS A 37 -7.09 4.29 -3.78
CA HIS A 37 -7.22 2.97 -3.17
C HIS A 37 -6.94 3.00 -1.67
N GLN A 38 -7.36 4.08 -0.99
CA GLN A 38 -7.34 4.19 0.47
C GLN A 38 -5.94 4.00 1.08
N GLY A 39 -4.90 4.47 0.39
CA GLY A 39 -3.51 4.37 0.83
C GLY A 39 -2.85 3.03 0.48
N ILE A 40 -3.50 2.16 -0.30
CA ILE A 40 -2.93 0.89 -0.77
C ILE A 40 -2.55 1.05 -2.24
N TYR A 41 -1.35 0.62 -2.62
CA TYR A 41 -1.00 0.57 -4.04
C TYR A 41 -1.65 -0.68 -4.69
N PRO A 42 -2.47 -0.53 -5.75
CA PRO A 42 -3.25 -1.67 -6.28
C PRO A 42 -2.43 -2.66 -7.13
N PHE A 43 -1.19 -2.33 -7.48
CA PHE A 43 -0.35 -3.15 -8.37
C PHE A 43 0.88 -3.70 -7.66
N ASN A 44 1.57 -4.64 -8.34
CA ASN A 44 2.86 -5.20 -7.89
C ASN A 44 2.84 -5.64 -6.41
N PHE A 45 1.76 -6.35 -6.02
CA PHE A 45 1.56 -6.85 -4.65
C PHE A 45 1.63 -5.76 -3.58
N GLY A 46 1.12 -4.55 -3.87
CA GLY A 46 1.11 -3.45 -2.91
C GLY A 46 2.45 -2.73 -2.76
N ARG A 47 3.42 -2.96 -3.65
CA ARG A 47 4.78 -2.43 -3.54
C ARG A 47 5.13 -1.53 -4.72
N VAL A 48 5.69 -0.37 -4.42
CA VAL A 48 6.32 0.49 -5.42
C VAL A 48 7.83 0.27 -5.35
N THR A 49 8.45 -0.08 -6.49
CA THR A 49 9.91 -0.32 -6.58
C THR A 49 10.48 0.49 -7.73
N GLN A 50 11.80 0.69 -7.76
CA GLN A 50 12.44 1.36 -8.91
C GLN A 50 12.13 0.67 -10.25
N SER A 51 12.09 -0.67 -10.28
CA SER A 51 11.75 -1.40 -11.50
C SER A 51 10.30 -1.15 -11.92
N GLU A 52 9.39 -1.05 -10.96
CA GLU A 52 7.98 -0.72 -11.23
C GLU A 52 7.82 0.69 -11.77
N LEU A 53 8.45 1.69 -11.13
CA LEU A 53 8.43 3.07 -11.60
C LEU A 53 8.99 3.18 -13.03
N CYS A 54 10.14 2.55 -13.29
CA CYS A 54 10.76 2.53 -14.62
C CYS A 54 9.85 1.90 -15.69
N ARG A 55 9.15 0.80 -15.37
CA ARG A 55 8.18 0.19 -16.29
C ARG A 55 7.04 1.15 -16.62
N ARG A 56 6.49 1.83 -15.62
CA ARG A 56 5.37 2.76 -15.80
C ARG A 56 5.74 4.03 -16.56
N ALA A 57 6.98 4.49 -16.39
CA ALA A 57 7.50 5.63 -17.12
C ALA A 57 7.96 5.30 -18.55
N ASP A 58 7.94 4.02 -18.94
CA ASP A 58 8.60 3.51 -20.15
C ASP A 58 10.07 4.00 -20.25
N VAL A 59 10.81 3.76 -19.17
CA VAL A 59 12.23 4.10 -19.04
C VAL A 59 13.01 2.84 -18.70
N LYS A 60 14.09 2.58 -19.46
CA LYS A 60 14.99 1.47 -19.14
C LYS A 60 15.69 1.75 -17.82
N LYS A 61 15.76 0.76 -16.93
CA LYS A 61 16.43 0.89 -15.62
C LYS A 61 17.89 1.36 -15.73
N ALA A 62 18.58 0.98 -16.80
CA ALA A 62 19.95 1.42 -17.09
C ALA A 62 20.09 2.95 -17.24
N THR A 63 19.04 3.65 -17.68
CA THR A 63 19.04 5.12 -17.82
C THR A 63 19.35 5.81 -16.49
N LEU A 64 18.88 5.27 -15.37
CA LEU A 64 19.16 5.81 -14.03
C LEU A 64 20.57 5.50 -13.51
N GLN A 65 21.33 4.64 -14.19
CA GLN A 65 22.72 4.32 -13.83
C GLN A 65 23.73 5.21 -14.55
N ASN A 66 23.29 5.98 -15.55
CA ASN A 66 24.17 6.86 -16.32
C ASN A 66 24.76 7.96 -15.41
N PRO A 67 26.00 8.41 -15.65
CA PRO A 67 26.66 9.45 -14.85
C PRO A 67 25.81 10.72 -14.66
N VAL A 68 25.01 11.06 -15.67
CA VAL A 68 24.10 12.22 -15.66
C VAL A 68 22.98 12.09 -14.60
N HIS A 69 22.56 10.87 -14.27
CA HIS A 69 21.38 10.62 -13.42
C HIS A 69 21.69 9.95 -12.09
N LYS A 70 22.79 9.19 -12.03
CA LYS A 70 23.08 8.30 -10.90
C LYS A 70 23.23 9.06 -9.57
N ASP A 71 23.72 10.30 -9.62
CA ASP A 71 24.02 11.13 -8.44
C ASP A 71 22.96 12.22 -8.20
N THR A 72 21.94 12.33 -9.08
CA THR A 72 20.90 13.36 -9.02
C THR A 72 19.50 12.72 -9.04
N THR A 73 18.94 12.48 -10.23
CA THR A 73 17.62 11.91 -10.45
C THR A 73 17.41 10.59 -9.71
N ARG A 74 18.43 9.72 -9.71
CA ARG A 74 18.36 8.44 -9.02
C ARG A 74 18.23 8.65 -7.51
N VAL A 75 18.95 9.61 -6.94
CA VAL A 75 18.89 9.92 -5.50
C VAL A 75 17.50 10.42 -5.12
N GLU A 76 16.95 11.35 -5.91
CA GLU A 76 15.59 11.85 -5.74
C GLU A 76 14.55 10.72 -5.81
N ILE A 77 14.63 9.86 -6.82
CA ILE A 77 13.72 8.72 -6.99
C ILE A 77 13.83 7.75 -5.81
N MET A 78 15.04 7.49 -5.31
CA MET A 78 15.21 6.59 -4.17
C MET A 78 14.60 7.20 -2.90
N ALA A 79 14.83 8.48 -2.64
CA ALA A 79 14.21 9.18 -1.52
C ALA A 79 12.68 9.15 -1.59
N TRP A 80 12.11 9.36 -2.79
CA TRP A 80 10.68 9.25 -3.01
C TRP A 80 10.16 7.81 -2.79
N LEU A 81 10.86 6.80 -3.32
CA LEU A 81 10.50 5.39 -3.13
C LEU A 81 10.50 4.99 -1.66
N ASP A 82 11.46 5.49 -0.88
CA ASP A 82 11.54 5.26 0.56
C ASP A 82 10.34 5.89 1.28
N GLY A 83 9.99 7.13 0.92
CA GLY A 83 8.81 7.82 1.45
C GLY A 83 7.50 7.09 1.16
N VAL A 84 7.29 6.69 -0.10
CA VAL A 84 6.11 5.91 -0.50
C VAL A 84 6.08 4.57 0.22
N SER A 85 7.22 3.88 0.34
CA SER A 85 7.30 2.60 1.03
C SER A 85 6.94 2.72 2.51
N ALA A 86 7.38 3.79 3.18
CA ALA A 86 7.03 4.08 4.57
C ALA A 86 5.52 4.34 4.74
N GLN A 87 4.93 5.14 3.85
CA GLN A 87 3.50 5.42 3.85
C GLN A 87 2.65 4.16 3.65
N LEU A 88 3.04 3.31 2.69
CA LEU A 88 2.35 2.04 2.42
C LEU A 88 2.45 1.07 3.60
N ALA A 89 3.60 1.03 4.29
CA ALA A 89 3.77 0.23 5.49
C ALA A 89 2.81 0.67 6.62
N GLN A 90 2.74 1.97 6.90
CA GLN A 90 1.82 2.53 7.90
C GLN A 90 0.36 2.20 7.59
N THR A 91 -0.06 2.33 6.33
CA THR A 91 -1.43 2.03 5.92
C THR A 91 -1.76 0.55 6.11
N ARG A 92 -0.83 -0.34 5.78
CA ARG A 92 -1.00 -1.78 5.95
C ARG A 92 -1.13 -2.16 7.42
N ASP A 93 -0.30 -1.59 8.29
CA ASP A 93 -0.33 -1.89 9.72
C ASP A 93 -1.64 -1.41 10.35
N GLY A 94 -2.08 -0.18 10.05
CA GLY A 94 -3.38 0.33 10.52
C GLY A 94 -4.59 -0.43 9.94
N THR A 95 -4.47 -0.97 8.72
CA THR A 95 -5.51 -1.82 8.14
C THR A 95 -5.58 -3.18 8.83
N ARG A 96 -4.42 -3.78 9.13
CA ARG A 96 -4.36 -5.03 9.88
C ARG A 96 -4.96 -4.88 11.28
N GLU A 97 -4.63 -3.80 11.98
CA GLU A 97 -5.19 -3.50 13.30
C GLU A 97 -6.72 -3.42 13.26
N ARG A 98 -7.27 -2.61 12.34
CA ARG A 98 -8.74 -2.50 12.16
C ARG A 98 -9.41 -3.83 11.81
N VAL A 99 -8.80 -4.63 10.93
CA VAL A 99 -9.36 -5.93 10.55
C VAL A 99 -9.36 -6.90 11.75
N THR A 100 -8.29 -6.91 12.53
CA THR A 100 -8.20 -7.72 13.76
C THR A 100 -9.28 -7.28 14.75
N GLU A 101 -9.44 -5.98 15.00
CA GLU A 101 -10.45 -5.46 15.93
C GLU A 101 -11.88 -5.86 15.50
N VAL A 102 -12.19 -5.75 14.21
CA VAL A 102 -13.48 -6.19 13.67
C VAL A 102 -13.67 -7.70 13.81
N ALA A 103 -12.63 -8.49 13.52
CA ALA A 103 -12.71 -9.95 13.65
C ALA A 103 -12.91 -10.37 15.12
N ASP A 104 -12.20 -9.76 16.05
CA ASP A 104 -12.32 -10.02 17.49
C ASP A 104 -13.71 -9.62 18.01
N GLY A 105 -14.21 -8.46 17.59
CA GLY A 105 -15.57 -8.01 17.92
C GLY A 105 -16.66 -8.95 17.39
N LEU A 106 -16.53 -9.41 16.15
CA LEU A 106 -17.44 -10.39 15.55
C LEU A 106 -17.37 -11.74 16.27
N ALA A 107 -16.17 -12.21 16.63
CA ALA A 107 -16.00 -13.45 17.37
C ALA A 107 -16.68 -13.39 18.75
N ALA A 108 -16.52 -12.27 19.47
CA ALA A 108 -17.19 -12.05 20.75
C ALA A 108 -18.72 -12.01 20.60
N GLU A 109 -19.23 -11.37 19.54
CA GLU A 109 -20.67 -11.29 19.28
C GLU A 109 -21.26 -12.66 18.92
N VAL A 110 -20.57 -13.45 18.08
CA VAL A 110 -20.95 -14.82 17.76
C VAL A 110 -20.99 -15.69 19.03
N GLN A 111 -19.99 -15.55 19.90
CA GLN A 111 -19.96 -16.27 21.18
C GLN A 111 -21.14 -15.87 22.07
N ARG A 112 -21.43 -14.58 22.20
CA ARG A 112 -22.55 -14.05 22.98
C ARG A 112 -23.89 -14.59 22.47
N LEU A 113 -24.11 -14.56 21.16
CA LEU A 113 -25.33 -15.06 20.53
C LEU A 113 -25.47 -16.58 20.68
N THR A 114 -24.38 -17.33 20.59
CA THR A 114 -24.38 -18.78 20.77
C THR A 114 -24.82 -19.15 22.19
N LEU A 115 -24.29 -18.48 23.21
CA LEU A 115 -24.68 -18.70 24.60
C LEU A 115 -26.14 -18.30 24.86
N ALA A 116 -26.58 -17.18 24.29
CA ALA A 116 -27.97 -16.73 24.42
C ALA A 116 -28.95 -17.72 23.78
N LEU A 117 -28.60 -18.28 22.61
CA LEU A 117 -29.39 -19.30 21.94
C LEU A 117 -29.50 -20.56 22.79
N GLN A 118 -28.38 -21.08 23.31
CA GLN A 118 -28.37 -22.25 24.19
C GLN A 118 -29.24 -22.06 25.43
N ALA A 119 -29.17 -20.88 26.07
CA ALA A 119 -30.01 -20.56 27.22
C ALA A 119 -31.50 -20.50 26.86
N ALA A 120 -31.85 -19.94 25.70
CA ALA A 120 -33.21 -19.90 25.21
C ALA A 120 -33.76 -21.31 24.90
N GLU A 121 -32.97 -22.15 24.24
CA GLU A 121 -33.31 -23.55 23.95
C GLU A 121 -33.57 -24.35 25.23
N GLN A 122 -32.69 -24.21 26.23
CA GLN A 122 -32.87 -24.84 27.54
C GLN A 122 -34.16 -24.37 28.23
N ARG A 123 -34.46 -23.07 28.15
CA ARG A 123 -35.67 -22.51 28.76
C ARG A 123 -36.93 -23.01 28.07
N ILE A 124 -36.93 -23.11 26.74
CA ILE A 124 -38.05 -23.67 25.97
C ILE A 124 -38.28 -25.13 26.37
N ALA A 125 -37.23 -25.96 26.38
CA ALA A 125 -37.35 -27.37 26.76
C ALA A 125 -37.91 -27.55 28.19
N GLN A 126 -37.48 -26.70 29.14
CA GLN A 126 -38.02 -26.69 30.49
C GLN A 126 -39.52 -26.35 30.50
N LEU A 127 -39.91 -25.27 29.81
CA LEU A 127 -41.30 -24.82 29.76
C LEU A 127 -42.21 -25.84 29.06
N GLU A 128 -41.71 -26.54 28.05
CA GLU A 128 -42.43 -27.63 27.38
C GLU A 128 -42.66 -28.82 28.32
N ALA A 129 -41.65 -29.20 29.11
CA ALA A 129 -41.78 -30.25 30.12
C ALA A 129 -42.78 -29.85 31.23
N GLU A 130 -42.72 -28.62 31.72
CA GLU A 130 -43.67 -28.07 32.71
C GLU A 130 -45.11 -28.07 32.16
N ASN A 131 -45.33 -27.62 30.93
CA ASN A 131 -46.65 -27.63 30.30
C ASN A 131 -47.20 -29.05 30.12
N ALA A 132 -46.36 -30.01 29.73
CA ALA A 132 -46.76 -31.39 29.59
C ALA A 132 -47.22 -31.98 30.93
N ALA A 133 -46.48 -31.71 32.01
CA ALA A 133 -46.84 -32.14 33.36
C ALA A 133 -48.14 -31.53 33.89
N LEU A 134 -48.48 -30.29 33.49
CA LEU A 134 -49.73 -29.63 33.89
C LEU A 134 -50.96 -30.08 33.07
N ARG A 135 -50.74 -30.68 31.90
CA ARG A 135 -51.81 -31.09 30.97
C ARG A 135 -52.10 -32.60 30.99
N GLY A 136 -51.20 -33.41 31.54
CA GLY A 136 -51.39 -34.84 31.80
C GLY A 136 -52.04 -35.10 33.14
#